data_AF-A0A533XKJ1-F1
#
_entry.id   AF-A0A533XKJ1-F1
#
_cell.length_a   1.000
_cell.length_b   1.000
_cell.length_c   1.000
_cell.angle_alpha   90.00
_cell.angle_beta   90.00
_cell.angle_gamma   90.00
#
_symmetry.space_group_name_H-M   'P 1'
#
loop_
_entity.id
_entity.type
_entity.pdbx_description
1 polymer ?
#
loop_
_entity_poly.entity_id
_entity_poly.type
_entity_poly.pdbx_seq_one_letter_code
_entity_poly.pdbx_strand_id
1 'polypeptide(L)' 'RRAIIDKDVVIPPKTNIGYDLQADGEQFTVTESGIVVISKGMKLEA' A
#
# COMPACT_ATOMS: atom_id res chain seq x y z
N ARG A 1 2.43 -0.99 -10.57
CA ARG A 1 1.06 -1.48 -10.33
C ARG A 1 1.06 -2.86 -9.67
N ARG A 2 1.72 -3.01 -8.51
CA ARG A 2 1.85 -4.27 -7.77
C ARG A 2 1.77 -3.96 -6.29
N ALA A 3 0.78 -4.52 -5.62
CA ALA A 3 0.62 -4.40 -4.18
C ALA A 3 0.18 -5.75 -3.59
N ILE A 4 0.65 -6.04 -2.39
CA ILE A 4 0.20 -7.12 -1.53
C ILE A 4 -0.58 -6.46 -0.40
N ILE A 5 -1.86 -6.77 -0.29
CA ILE A 5 -2.73 -6.28 0.76
C ILE A 5 -3.07 -7.46 1.65
N ASP A 6 -2.67 -7.41 2.91
CA ASP A 6 -2.95 -8.45 3.88
C ASP A 6 -4.42 -8.37 4.36
N LYS A 7 -4.82 -9.30 5.21
CA LYS A 7 -6.20 -9.44 5.69
C LYS A 7 -6.64 -8.24 6.52
N ASP A 8 -7.94 -7.98 6.51
CA ASP A 8 -8.59 -6.98 7.35
C ASP A 8 -8.10 -5.53 7.13
N VAL A 9 -7.45 -5.25 6.00
CA VAL A 9 -7.07 -3.89 5.60
C VAL A 9 -8.28 -3.16 5.04
N VAL A 10 -8.49 -1.92 5.50
CA VAL A 10 -9.54 -1.03 5.00
C VAL A 10 -8.91 0.06 4.14
N ILE A 11 -9.28 0.07 2.85
CA ILE A 11 -8.77 1.03 1.86
C ILE A 11 -9.89 2.01 1.49
N PRO A 12 -9.71 3.32 1.71
CA PRO A 12 -10.63 4.36 1.28
C PRO A 12 -10.88 4.33 -0.24
N PRO A 13 -12.04 4.84 -0.68
CA PRO A 13 -12.28 5.02 -2.10
C PRO A 13 -11.23 5.96 -2.70
N LYS A 14 -10.78 5.65 -3.94
CA LYS A 14 -9.82 6.43 -4.72
C LYS A 14 -8.38 6.46 -4.18
N THR A 15 -8.01 5.59 -3.23
CA THR A 15 -6.61 5.41 -2.84
C THR A 15 -5.79 4.83 -4.00
N ASN A 16 -4.64 5.43 -4.28
CA ASN A 16 -3.68 4.93 -5.25
C ASN A 16 -2.54 4.23 -4.50
N ILE A 17 -2.30 2.96 -4.80
CA ILE A 17 -1.23 2.15 -4.19
C ILE A 17 -0.47 1.42 -5.29
N GLY A 18 0.86 1.50 -5.25
CA GLY A 18 1.75 0.82 -6.19
C GLY A 18 1.83 1.48 -7.56
N TYR A 19 1.54 2.78 -7.65
CA TYR A 19 1.68 3.59 -8.86
C TYR A 19 2.92 4.47 -8.81
N ASP A 20 3.20 5.05 -7.65
CA ASP A 20 4.38 5.87 -7.40
C ASP A 20 5.14 5.25 -6.25
N LEU A 21 6.18 4.47 -6.57
CA LEU A 21 6.94 3.72 -5.55
C LEU A 21 7.67 4.65 -4.57
N GLN A 22 7.96 5.89 -4.98
CA GLN A 22 8.59 6.85 -4.10
C GLN A 22 7.57 7.35 -3.06
N ALA A 23 6.40 7.80 -3.51
CA ALA A 23 5.33 8.24 -2.62
C ALA A 23 4.77 7.08 -1.76
N ASP A 24 4.61 5.89 -2.35
CA ASP A 24 4.18 4.68 -1.64
C ASP A 24 5.20 4.26 -0.57
N GLY A 25 6.50 4.50 -0.79
CA GLY A 25 7.56 4.21 0.18
C GLY A 25 7.56 5.11 1.42
N GLU A 26 6.91 6.28 1.35
CA GLU A 26 6.72 7.16 2.50
C GLU A 26 5.64 6.65 3.45
N GLN A 27 4.68 5.89 2.92
CA GLN A 27 3.49 5.44 3.65
C GLN A 27 3.50 3.93 3.93
N PHE A 28 4.17 3.15 3.09
CA PHE A 28 4.11 1.69 3.07
C PHE A 28 5.48 1.06 2.85
N THR A 29 5.56 -0.25 3.12
CA THR A 29 6.75 -1.03 2.80
C THR A 29 6.79 -1.31 1.30
N VAL A 30 7.88 -0.92 0.63
CA VAL A 30 8.11 -1.25 -0.79
C VAL A 30 9.30 -2.19 -0.88
N THR A 31 9.12 -3.34 -1.53
CA THR A 31 10.21 -4.28 -1.77
C THR A 31 11.18 -3.75 -2.82
N GLU A 32 12.43 -4.23 -2.82
CA GLU A 32 13.42 -3.92 -3.86
C GLU A 32 12.92 -4.26 -5.28
N SER A 33 12.10 -5.33 -5.38
CA SER A 33 11.48 -5.72 -6.64
C SER A 33 10.35 -4.79 -7.08
N GLY A 34 9.93 -3.82 -6.26
CA GLY A 34 8.90 -2.81 -6.55
C GLY A 34 7.47 -3.29 -6.29
N ILE A 35 7.24 -3.99 -5.18
CA ILE A 35 5.93 -4.43 -4.69
C ILE A 35 5.62 -3.68 -3.41
N VAL A 36 4.46 -3.03 -3.35
CA VAL A 36 4.00 -2.34 -2.13
C VAL A 36 3.30 -3.33 -1.20
N VAL A 37 3.61 -3.33 0.09
CA VAL A 37 3.03 -4.26 1.07
C VAL A 37 2.26 -3.47 2.12
N ILE A 38 0.95 -3.76 2.23
CA ILE A 38 0.05 -3.19 3.23
C ILE A 38 -0.22 -4.26 4.28
N SER A 39 0.27 -4.05 5.50
CA SER A 39 0.22 -5.02 6.59
C SER A 39 -1.19 -5.21 7.18
N LYS A 40 -1.41 -6.37 7.79
CA LYS A 40 -2.71 -6.78 8.35
C LYS A 40 -3.32 -5.71 9.26
N GLY A 41 -4.61 -5.44 9.09
CA GLY A 41 -5.38 -4.56 9.97
C GLY A 41 -5.02 -3.07 9.86
N MET A 42 -4.19 -2.68 8.88
CA MET A 42 -3.91 -1.28 8.60
C MET A 42 -5.20 -0.58 8.15
N LYS A 43 -5.49 0.55 8.79
CA LYS A 43 -6.59 1.44 8.43
C LYS A 43 -5.99 2.66 7.77
N LEU A 44 -6.27 2.81 6.47
CA LEU A 44 -5.87 3.99 5.73
C LEU A 44 -6.94 5.05 5.95
N GLU A 45 -6.52 6.25 6.34
CA GLU A 45 -7.40 7.41 6.46
C GLU A 45 -7.33 8.23 5.16
N ALA A 46 -8.40 8.98 4.88
CA ALA A 46 -8.58 9.75 3.65
C ALA A 46 -8.07 11.20 3.79
#